data_AF-A0A645CM34-F1
#
_entry.id   AF-A0A645CM34-F1
#
_cell.length_a   1.000
_cell.length_b   1.000
_cell.length_c   1.000
_cell.angle_alpha   90.00
_cell.angle_beta   90.00
_cell.angle_gamma   90.00
#
_symmetry.space_group_name_H-M   'P 1'
#
loop_
_entity.id
_entity.type
_entity.pdbx_description
1 polymer ?
#
loop_
_entity_poly.entity_id
_entity_poly.type
_entity_poly.pdbx_seq_one_letter_code
_entity_poly.pdbx_strand_id
1 'polypeptide(L)'
;MIHPSYTELLDVISKQEGMDISMLSRYTIIIAASKRARELTEGASPLIRGVKSGKPVTVAVNELYQEKIKIICHNPDNDIVVQSTNNTVSEISLDNYGSEE
;
A
#
# COMPACT_ATOMS: atom_id res chain seq x y z
N MET A 1 -5.38 22.13 7.20
CA MET A 1 -4.79 20.89 7.74
C MET A 1 -4.15 20.12 6.59
N ILE A 2 -3.07 19.38 6.84
CA ILE A 2 -2.45 18.53 5.83
C ILE A 2 -3.33 17.29 5.66
N HIS A 3 -3.73 17.01 4.43
CA HIS A 3 -4.57 15.88 4.06
C HIS A 3 -3.79 14.95 3.11
N PRO A 4 -3.91 13.61 3.25
CA PRO A 4 -4.59 12.90 4.35
C PRO A 4 -3.77 12.93 5.65
N SER A 5 -4.49 12.91 6.77
CA SER A 5 -3.93 12.76 8.10
C SER A 5 -3.61 11.29 8.38
N TYR A 6 -2.77 11.06 9.39
CA TYR A 6 -2.44 9.70 9.82
C TYR A 6 -3.67 8.89 10.25
N THR A 7 -4.60 9.50 10.98
CA THR A 7 -5.81 8.83 11.46
C THR A 7 -6.73 8.41 10.31
N GLU A 8 -6.83 9.24 9.27
CA GLU A 8 -7.58 8.90 8.05
C GLU A 8 -6.93 7.73 7.30
N LEU A 9 -5.60 7.71 7.18
CA LEU A 9 -4.90 6.59 6.56
C LEU A 9 -5.08 5.30 7.36
N LEU A 10 -5.02 5.38 8.69
CA LEU A 10 -5.21 4.21 9.55
C LEU A 10 -6.63 3.62 9.43
N ASP A 11 -7.65 4.48 9.35
CA ASP A 11 -9.04 4.07 9.18
C ASP A 11 -9.31 3.43 7.82
N VAL A 12 -8.73 3.98 6.74
CA VAL A 12 -8.82 3.37 5.40
C VAL A 12 -8.13 2.00 5.37
N ILE A 13 -6.95 1.92 5.97
CA ILE A 13 -6.14 0.70 5.95
C ILE A 13 -6.75 -0.40 6.82
N SER A 14 -7.35 -0.06 7.98
CA SER A 14 -8.01 -1.04 8.86
C SER A 14 -9.27 -1.67 8.26
N LYS A 15 -9.86 -1.05 7.24
CA LYS A 15 -11.01 -1.57 6.51
C LYS A 15 -10.64 -2.51 5.37
N GLN A 16 -9.35 -2.65 5.04
CA GLN A 16 -8.92 -3.54 3.97
C GLN A 16 -9.15 -5.01 4.34
N GLU A 17 -9.78 -5.75 3.44
CA GLU A 17 -10.01 -7.18 3.63
C GLU A 17 -8.71 -7.97 3.64
N GLY A 18 -8.53 -8.80 4.67
CA GLY A 18 -7.33 -9.63 4.85
C GLY A 18 -6.19 -8.96 5.64
N MET A 19 -6.41 -7.74 6.15
CA MET A 19 -5.44 -7.10 7.05
C MET A 19 -5.63 -7.56 8.49
N ASP A 20 -4.57 -8.08 9.10
CA ASP A 20 -4.56 -8.38 10.53
C ASP A 20 -4.31 -7.09 11.35
N ILE A 21 -5.04 -6.96 12.46
CA ILE A 21 -4.93 -5.84 13.40
C ILE A 21 -3.51 -5.74 13.95
N SER A 22 -2.80 -6.86 14.12
CA SER A 22 -1.40 -6.86 14.55
C SER A 22 -0.48 -6.08 13.59
N MET A 23 -0.88 -5.96 12.32
CA MET A 23 -0.13 -5.28 11.27
C MET A 23 -0.52 -3.81 11.11
N LEU A 24 -1.56 -3.32 11.80
CA LEU A 24 -2.01 -1.93 11.78
C LEU A 24 -1.08 -1.03 12.58
N SER A 25 0.07 -0.71 11.99
CA SER A 25 1.09 0.12 12.62
C SER A 25 1.43 1.36 11.78
N ARG A 26 1.97 2.40 12.43
CA ARG A 26 2.54 3.57 11.73
C ARG A 26 3.62 3.16 10.72
N TYR A 27 4.43 2.18 11.07
CA TYR A 27 5.53 1.70 10.23
C TYR A 27 5.01 1.03 8.96
N THR A 28 3.93 0.25 9.05
CA THR A 28 3.26 -0.39 7.90
C THR A 28 2.87 0.63 6.83
N ILE A 29 2.21 1.71 7.24
CA ILE A 29 1.79 2.78 6.32
C ILE A 29 3.01 3.44 5.66
N ILE A 30 4.05 3.73 6.44
CA ILE A 30 5.28 4.37 5.95
C ILE A 30 5.99 3.47 4.94
N ILE A 31 6.13 2.17 5.24
CA ILE A 31 6.80 1.20 4.38
C ILE A 31 6.03 1.04 3.07
N ALA A 32 4.70 0.85 3.14
CA ALA A 32 3.86 0.71 1.96
C ALA A 32 3.91 1.96 1.06
N ALA A 33 3.78 3.16 1.64
CA ALA A 33 3.89 4.41 0.91
C ALA A 33 5.29 4.59 0.27
N SER A 34 6.34 4.16 0.96
CA SER A 34 7.73 4.26 0.47
C SER A 34 8.00 3.28 -0.68
N LYS A 35 7.56 2.02 -0.56
CA LYS A 35 7.64 1.02 -1.63
C LYS A 35 6.89 1.51 -2.88
N ARG A 36 5.67 2.01 -2.71
CA ARG A 36 4.92 2.59 -3.83
C ARG A 36 5.60 3.79 -4.47
N ALA A 37 6.10 4.70 -3.65
CA ALA A 37 6.79 5.89 -4.15
C ALA A 37 8.01 5.51 -5.00
N ARG A 38 8.70 4.43 -4.63
CA ARG A 38 9.81 3.87 -5.42
C ARG A 38 9.33 3.35 -6.78
N GLU A 39 8.26 2.57 -6.84
CA GLU A 39 7.68 2.12 -8.12
C GLU A 39 7.35 3.31 -9.04
N LEU A 40 6.75 4.36 -8.48
CA LEU A 40 6.45 5.59 -9.22
C LEU A 40 7.72 6.30 -9.73
N THR A 41 8.82 6.28 -8.96
CA THR A 41 10.12 6.81 -9.43
C THR A 41 10.74 5.94 -10.53
N GLU A 42 10.48 4.64 -10.51
CA GLU A 42 10.97 3.67 -11.51
C GLU A 42 10.12 3.67 -12.79
N GLY A 43 9.09 4.52 -12.87
CA GLY A 43 8.29 4.74 -14.07
C GLY A 43 6.90 4.09 -14.05
N ALA A 44 6.48 3.53 -12.93
CA ALA A 44 5.11 3.02 -12.79
C ALA A 44 4.08 4.14 -12.96
N SER A 45 2.95 3.80 -13.59
CA SER A 45 1.87 4.76 -13.78
C SER A 45 1.11 5.01 -12.46
N PRO A 46 0.77 6.28 -12.15
CA PRO A 46 -0.14 6.59 -11.05
C PRO A 46 -1.54 5.99 -11.28
N LEU A 47 -2.13 5.46 -10.21
CA LEU A 47 -3.47 4.88 -10.18
C LEU A 47 -4.57 5.94 -10.01
N ILE A 48 -4.19 7.12 -9.54
CA ILE A 48 -5.08 8.26 -9.33
C ILE A 48 -4.65 9.44 -10.19
N ARG A 49 -5.64 10.22 -10.65
CA ARG A 49 -5.43 11.45 -11.40
C ARG A 49 -5.62 12.67 -10.49
N GLY A 50 -4.94 13.78 -10.82
CA GLY A 50 -5.20 15.08 -10.18
C GLY A 50 -4.54 15.30 -8.82
N VAL A 51 -3.47 14.56 -8.48
CA VAL A 51 -2.68 14.86 -7.27
C VAL A 51 -2.00 16.22 -7.45
N LYS A 52 -2.22 17.13 -6.49
CA LYS A 52 -1.75 18.53 -6.55
C LYS A 52 -0.23 18.66 -6.67
N SER A 53 0.53 17.67 -6.20
CA SER A 53 1.98 17.61 -6.36
C SER A 53 2.37 16.32 -7.09
N GLY A 54 3.23 16.44 -8.11
CA GLY A 54 3.81 15.29 -8.81
C GLY A 54 4.91 14.57 -8.03
N LYS A 55 4.99 14.77 -6.71
CA LYS A 55 5.99 14.09 -5.87
C LYS A 55 5.55 12.64 -5.66
N PRO A 56 6.40 11.64 -5.95
CA PRO A 56 6.04 10.22 -5.86
C PRO A 56 5.43 9.82 -4.51
N VAL A 57 6.02 10.28 -3.40
CA VAL A 57 5.51 10.01 -2.05
C VAL A 57 4.12 10.60 -1.82
N THR A 58 3.85 11.79 -2.34
CA THR A 58 2.52 12.41 -2.20
C THR A 58 1.49 11.63 -3.01
N VAL A 59 1.84 11.18 -4.21
CA VAL A 59 0.95 10.34 -5.02
C VAL A 59 0.66 9.02 -4.30
N ALA A 60 1.69 8.33 -3.81
CA ALA A 60 1.56 7.07 -3.08
C ALA A 60 0.64 7.18 -1.85
N VAL A 61 0.80 8.23 -1.03
CA VAL A 61 -0.06 8.47 0.13
C VAL A 61 -1.52 8.71 -0.27
N ASN A 62 -1.76 9.41 -1.37
CA ASN A 62 -3.13 9.63 -1.87
C ASN A 62 -3.72 8.35 -2.49
N GLU A 63 -2.91 7.51 -3.12
CA GLU A 63 -3.36 6.21 -3.64
C GLU A 63 -3.77 5.26 -2.51
N LEU A 64 -2.99 5.23 -1.42
CA LEU A 64 -3.34 4.49 -0.20
C LEU A 64 -4.66 5.01 0.38
N TYR A 65 -4.81 6.33 0.51
CA TYR A 65 -6.03 6.94 1.03
C TYR A 65 -7.28 6.66 0.16
N GLN A 66 -7.11 6.51 -1.15
CA GLN A 66 -8.20 6.18 -2.09
C GLN A 66 -8.40 4.67 -2.29
N GLU A 67 -7.82 3.83 -1.42
CA GLU A 67 -7.97 2.36 -1.45
C GLU A 67 -7.52 1.75 -2.80
N LYS A 68 -6.61 2.41 -3.52
CA LYS A 68 -6.07 1.91 -4.80
C LYS A 68 -4.93 0.92 -4.61
N ILE A 69 -4.44 0.81 -3.39
CA ILE A 69 -3.34 -0.04 -3.00
C ILE A 69 -3.79 -0.96 -1.88
N LYS A 70 -3.61 -2.26 -2.07
CA LYS A 70 -3.81 -3.28 -1.04
C LYS A 70 -2.46 -3.67 -0.45
N ILE A 71 -2.35 -3.64 0.87
CA ILE A 71 -1.13 -4.07 1.55
C ILE A 71 -1.25 -5.57 1.83
N ILE A 72 -0.33 -6.36 1.29
CA ILE A 72 -0.27 -7.81 1.49
C ILE A 72 0.96 -8.16 2.34
N CYS A 73 0.82 -9.17 3.19
CA CYS A 73 1.92 -9.69 4.00
C CYS A 73 1.80 -11.20 4.05
N HIS A 74 2.86 -11.89 3.71
CA HIS A 74 2.99 -13.33 3.80
C HIS A 74 3.63 -13.62 5.16
N ASN A 75 2.80 -14.03 6.11
CA ASN A 75 3.32 -14.59 7.35
C ASN A 75 3.80 -16.03 7.03
N PRO A 76 5.09 -16.37 7.18
CA PRO A 76 5.60 -17.72 6.86
C PRO A 76 4.91 -18.84 7.65
N ASP A 77 4.19 -18.52 8.74
CA ASP A 77 3.39 -19.47 9.51
C ASP A 77 1.92 -19.61 9.03
N ASN A 78 1.47 -18.82 8.04
CA ASN A 78 0.14 -18.90 7.43
C ASN A 78 0.28 -19.06 5.91
N ASP A 79 0.47 -20.29 5.45
CA ASP A 79 0.38 -20.65 4.03
C ASP A 79 -1.03 -20.38 3.50
N ILE A 80 -1.27 -19.21 2.93
CA ILE A 80 -2.47 -18.93 2.14
C ILE A 80 -2.05 -18.69 0.69
N VAL A 81 -2.51 -19.61 -0.16
CA VAL A 81 -2.39 -19.59 -1.62
C VAL A 81 -3.04 -18.31 -2.17
N VAL A 82 -2.23 -17.41 -2.73
CA VAL A 82 -2.73 -16.18 -3.38
C VAL A 82 -3.35 -16.56 -4.73
N GLN A 83 -4.67 -16.60 -4.80
CA GLN A 83 -5.37 -16.57 -6.08
C GLN A 83 -5.49 -15.11 -6.54
N SER A 84 -4.85 -14.79 -7.66
CA SER A 84 -4.97 -13.50 -8.35
C SER A 84 -6.43 -13.18 -8.63
N THR A 85 -7.06 -12.33 -7.81
CA THR A 85 -8.37 -11.79 -8.12
C THR A 85 -8.20 -10.58 -9.02
N ASN A 86 -8.65 -10.72 -10.26
CA ASN A 86 -8.70 -9.64 -11.26
C ASN A 86 -9.54 -8.46 -10.74
N ASN A 87 -8.90 -7.41 -10.24
CA ASN A 87 -9.50 -6.08 -10.12
C ASN A 87 -8.38 -5.02 -9.97
N THR A 88 -8.69 -3.78 -10.37
CA THR A 88 -7.80 -2.62 -10.63
C THR A 88 -6.92 -2.11 -9.46
N VAL A 89 -6.65 -2.92 -8.44
CA VAL A 89 -5.94 -2.57 -7.21
C VAL A 89 -4.51 -3.09 -7.28
N SER A 90 -3.52 -2.24 -7.04
CA SER A 90 -2.11 -2.67 -6.96
C SER A 90 -1.81 -3.24 -5.58
N GLU A 91 -1.03 -4.31 -5.52
CA GLU A 91 -0.65 -4.97 -4.27
C GLU A 91 0.76 -4.57 -3.88
N ILE A 92 0.98 -4.26 -2.60
CA ILE A 92 2.31 -3.99 -2.05
C ILE A 92 2.59 -5.00 -0.96
N SER A 93 3.59 -5.85 -1.19
CA SER A 93 4.10 -6.76 -0.18
C SER A 93 4.93 -6.01 0.86
N LEU A 94 4.65 -6.22 2.14
CA LEU A 94 5.50 -5.74 3.23
C LEU A 94 6.71 -6.64 3.49
N ASP A 95 6.72 -7.86 2.96
CA ASP A 95 7.80 -8.79 3.24
C ASP A 95 9.07 -8.36 2.49
N ASN A 96 10.20 -8.45 3.16
CA ASN A 96 11.52 -8.23 2.56
C ASN A 96 12.20 -9.55 2.17
N TYR A 97 11.47 -10.67 2.27
CA TYR A 97 11.90 -11.91 1.62
C TYR A 97 11.78 -11.64 0.12
N GLY A 98 12.91 -11.29 -0.50
CA GLY A 98 13.01 -11.35 -1.95
C GLY A 98 12.52 -12.70 -2.40
N SER A 99 11.87 -12.77 -3.56
CA SER A 99 11.76 -14.02 -4.27
C SER A 99 13.16 -14.62 -4.31
N GLU A 100 13.40 -15.69 -3.54
CA GLU A 100 14.61 -16.48 -3.75
C GLU A 100 14.50 -16.99 -5.17
N GLU A 101 15.29 -16.39 -6.05
CA GLU A 101 15.46 -16.78 -7.44
C GLU A 101 16.20 -18.12 -7.52
#